data_AF-A0A7W0AFC0-F1
#
_entry.id   AF-A0A7W0AFC0-F1
#
_cell.length_a   1.000
_cell.length_b   1.000
_cell.length_c   1.000
_cell.angle_alpha   90.00
_cell.angle_beta   90.00
_cell.angle_gamma   90.00
#
_symmetry.space_group_name_H-M   'P 1'
#
loop_
_entity.id
_entity.type
_entity.pdbx_description
1 polymer ?
#
loop_
_entity_poly.entity_id
_entity_poly.type
_entity_poly.pdbx_seq_one_letter_code
_entity_poly.pdbx_strand_id
1 'polypeptide(L)'
;MTSLERVLGGADAAYTPADDTDRVEVPLHICDKQVPPAAQSILGRCEFYYRPLHGEYIEKSGVSTWEALKAWASRWNPVDDVIVFRRLLSKREQLIMPESDDDDWSRHANFMMRHIGCGHQPPDYYVSYGYYYCSTYGERLRPRLSVQGKDWLDKARKALQENIEDGLDDNMSGDQIEVHSLRYPNRSVAMEVAQYELEVDNATFKTFAFNTHVPAYLDAGLADLRLDDLAKIGGQPDVEEWLDGETWRQAVDSGVEVYGEKGIRGIALEGVEIVGEVAVDTYNNVADSVRSAGDAVENALRSLIRRRR
;
A
#
# COMPACT_ATOMS: atom_id res chain seq x y z
N MET A 1 10.62 -14.67 22.66
CA MET A 1 11.54 -15.72 22.17
C MET A 1 12.68 -15.03 21.44
N THR A 2 13.93 -15.34 21.77
CA THR A 2 15.11 -14.75 21.10
C THR A 2 15.32 -15.40 19.73
N SER A 3 15.85 -14.67 18.74
CA SER A 3 16.06 -15.15 17.35
C SER A 3 16.84 -16.47 17.26
N LEU A 4 17.69 -16.76 18.25
CA LEU A 4 18.48 -17.99 18.38
C LEU A 4 17.67 -19.30 18.53
N GLU A 5 16.35 -19.24 18.81
CA GLU A 5 15.51 -20.44 18.94
C GLU A 5 14.75 -20.82 17.65
N ARG A 6 14.82 -20.01 16.58
CA ARG A 6 14.09 -20.26 15.32
C ARG A 6 14.91 -21.10 14.35
N VAL A 7 15.17 -22.34 14.73
CA VAL A 7 15.91 -23.32 13.93
C VAL A 7 15.05 -23.76 12.72
N LEU A 8 15.53 -23.53 11.49
CA LEU A 8 14.83 -23.83 10.22
C LEU A 8 14.70 -25.34 9.92
N GLY A 9 15.50 -26.15 10.60
CA GLY A 9 15.57 -27.59 10.43
C GLY A 9 16.62 -28.17 11.38
N GLY A 10 16.35 -29.36 11.90
CA GLY A 10 17.27 -30.08 12.78
C GLY A 10 17.49 -31.50 12.23
N ALA A 11 18.70 -32.01 12.44
CA ALA A 11 19.01 -33.40 12.20
C ALA A 11 20.01 -33.89 13.25
N ASP A 12 19.84 -35.13 13.70
CA ASP A 12 20.80 -35.79 14.55
C ASP A 12 21.87 -36.47 13.68
N ALA A 13 23.13 -36.12 13.90
CA ALA A 13 24.27 -36.77 13.25
C ALA A 13 25.03 -37.64 14.25
N ALA A 14 25.42 -38.84 13.83
CA ALA A 14 26.32 -39.70 14.58
C ALA A 14 27.58 -39.96 13.75
N TYR A 15 28.75 -39.73 14.35
CA TYR A 15 30.02 -40.04 13.71
C TYR A 15 30.23 -41.56 13.69
N THR A 16 30.46 -42.13 12.51
CA THR A 16 30.88 -43.53 12.39
C THR A 16 32.32 -43.59 11.89
N PRO A 17 33.18 -44.48 12.42
CA PRO A 17 34.58 -44.59 11.97
C PRO A 17 34.77 -45.06 10.52
N ALA A 18 33.69 -45.36 9.80
CA ALA A 18 33.72 -46.01 8.49
C ALA A 18 33.69 -45.00 7.32
N ASP A 19 33.07 -43.84 7.50
CA ASP A 19 32.94 -42.80 6.47
C ASP A 19 32.61 -41.45 7.13
N ASP A 20 33.34 -40.39 6.76
CA ASP A 20 33.15 -39.01 7.20
C ASP A 20 32.66 -38.07 6.09
N THR A 21 32.34 -38.63 4.91
CA THR A 21 31.91 -37.88 3.73
C THR A 21 30.39 -37.79 3.59
N ASP A 22 29.64 -38.72 4.20
CA ASP A 22 28.17 -38.69 4.23
C ASP A 22 27.66 -37.64 5.22
N ARG A 23 27.09 -36.57 4.67
CA ARG A 23 26.48 -35.48 5.46
C ARG A 23 25.04 -35.83 5.80
N VAL A 24 24.64 -35.60 7.06
CA VAL A 24 23.24 -35.72 7.44
C VAL A 24 22.41 -34.70 6.67
N GLU A 25 21.32 -35.15 6.05
CA GLU A 25 20.36 -34.24 5.42
C GLU A 25 19.57 -33.54 6.52
N VAL A 26 19.55 -32.21 6.48
CA VAL A 26 18.72 -31.39 7.38
C VAL A 26 17.42 -31.07 6.66
N PRO A 27 16.28 -31.66 7.06
CA PRO A 27 15.00 -31.26 6.51
C PRO A 27 14.69 -29.82 6.90
N LEU A 28 14.73 -28.91 5.91
CA LEU A 28 14.39 -27.50 6.06
C LEU A 28 12.90 -27.33 5.78
N HIS A 29 12.04 -27.52 6.79
CA HIS A 29 10.59 -27.55 6.59
C HIS A 29 9.79 -26.73 7.62
N ILE A 30 10.47 -25.95 8.48
CA ILE A 30 9.77 -25.13 9.48
C ILE A 30 9.54 -23.74 8.91
N CYS A 31 8.27 -23.40 8.70
CA CYS A 31 7.83 -22.07 8.33
C CYS A 31 7.89 -21.12 9.53
N ASP A 32 8.66 -20.03 9.46
CA ASP A 32 8.60 -18.97 10.48
C ASP A 32 7.44 -18.00 10.17
N LYS A 33 6.23 -18.35 10.63
CA LYS A 33 5.06 -17.48 10.46
C LYS A 33 5.03 -16.30 11.44
N GLN A 34 6.02 -16.15 12.33
CA GLN A 34 6.08 -15.00 13.23
C GLN A 34 6.61 -13.78 12.49
N VAL A 35 5.77 -12.77 12.36
CA VAL A 35 6.10 -11.52 11.69
C VAL A 35 6.70 -10.54 12.71
N PRO A 36 7.99 -10.21 12.63
CA PRO A 36 8.57 -9.17 13.47
C PRO A 36 8.09 -7.78 13.03
N PRO A 37 7.97 -6.82 13.97
CA PRO A 37 7.63 -5.43 13.63
C PRO A 37 8.74 -4.78 12.82
N ALA A 38 8.36 -3.90 11.89
CA ALA A 38 9.27 -3.11 11.08
C ALA A 38 9.86 -1.96 11.89
N ALA A 39 11.10 -1.58 11.59
CA ALA A 39 11.70 -0.42 12.24
C ALA A 39 10.84 0.84 12.02
N GLN A 40 10.52 1.56 13.09
CA GLN A 40 9.79 2.84 13.00
C GLN A 40 10.47 3.86 12.06
N SER A 41 11.79 3.77 11.92
CA SER A 41 12.59 4.61 11.02
C SER A 41 12.35 4.33 9.52
N ILE A 42 11.79 3.15 9.19
CA ILE A 42 11.48 2.72 7.82
C ILE A 42 10.07 3.15 7.40
N LEU A 43 9.15 3.36 8.36
CA LEU A 43 7.78 3.77 8.05
C LEU A 43 7.74 5.18 7.41
N GLY A 44 6.94 5.30 6.35
CA GLY A 44 6.92 6.43 5.42
C GLY A 44 8.01 6.40 4.34
N ARG A 45 9.00 5.51 4.44
CA ARG A 45 10.08 5.37 3.44
C ARG A 45 9.76 4.26 2.45
N CYS A 46 8.90 4.61 1.50
CA CYS A 46 8.47 3.80 0.37
C CYS A 46 9.51 2.84 -0.22
N GLU A 47 10.65 3.40 -0.63
CA GLU A 47 11.71 2.67 -1.30
C GLU A 47 12.42 1.67 -0.41
N PHE A 48 12.33 1.82 0.91
CA PHE A 48 12.92 0.91 1.89
C PHE A 48 11.91 -0.16 2.29
N TYR A 49 10.71 0.26 2.70
CA TYR A 49 9.68 -0.66 3.20
C TYR A 49 9.25 -1.70 2.16
N TYR A 50 9.16 -1.30 0.89
CA TYR A 50 8.75 -2.17 -0.22
C TYR A 50 9.90 -2.61 -1.11
N ARG A 51 11.17 -2.31 -0.79
CA ARG A 51 12.30 -2.58 -1.70
C ARG A 51 12.40 -4.06 -2.09
N PRO A 52 12.24 -4.41 -3.37
CA PRO A 52 12.76 -5.67 -3.84
C PRO A 52 14.25 -5.44 -4.19
N LEU A 53 15.14 -6.26 -3.66
CA LEU A 53 16.59 -6.16 -3.89
C LEU A 53 17.02 -6.52 -5.32
N HIS A 54 16.06 -6.69 -6.22
CA HIS A 54 16.25 -7.07 -7.60
C HIS A 54 16.54 -5.85 -8.46
N GLY A 55 17.73 -5.82 -9.06
CA GLY A 55 18.05 -4.85 -10.11
C GLY A 55 17.04 -4.92 -11.26
N GLU A 56 16.60 -6.13 -11.61
CA GLU A 56 15.53 -6.37 -12.58
C GLU A 56 14.21 -5.72 -12.16
N TYR A 57 13.88 -5.72 -10.86
CA TYR A 57 12.70 -5.04 -10.38
C TYR A 57 12.87 -3.52 -10.44
N ILE A 58 14.01 -2.94 -10.07
CA ILE A 58 14.21 -1.48 -10.16
C ILE A 58 14.17 -1.04 -11.64
N GLU A 59 14.82 -1.78 -12.53
CA GLU A 59 14.82 -1.53 -13.98
C GLU A 59 13.43 -1.75 -14.61
N LYS A 60 12.73 -2.82 -14.22
CA LYS A 60 11.39 -3.13 -14.72
C LYS A 60 10.29 -2.40 -13.98
N SER A 61 10.44 -1.86 -12.78
CA SER A 61 9.42 -0.99 -12.18
C SER A 61 9.31 0.34 -12.94
N GLY A 62 10.31 0.64 -13.79
CA GLY A 62 10.21 1.52 -14.93
C GLY A 62 9.30 1.03 -16.08
N VAL A 63 8.57 -0.11 -15.96
CA VAL A 63 7.53 -0.49 -16.93
C VAL A 63 6.47 0.61 -16.92
N SER A 64 6.02 0.93 -18.12
CA SER A 64 5.12 2.07 -18.34
C SER A 64 3.73 1.88 -17.74
N THR A 65 3.28 0.66 -17.41
CA THR A 65 1.91 0.40 -16.93
C THR A 65 1.84 -0.60 -15.76
N TRP A 66 0.81 -0.43 -14.93
CA TRP A 66 0.50 -1.27 -13.77
C TRP A 66 0.23 -2.74 -14.14
N GLU A 67 -0.47 -2.98 -15.24
CA GLU A 67 -0.84 -4.32 -15.68
C GLU A 67 0.39 -5.16 -16.04
N ALA A 68 1.40 -4.52 -16.64
CA ALA A 68 2.67 -5.17 -16.96
C ALA A 68 3.43 -5.57 -15.69
N LEU A 69 3.43 -4.72 -14.67
CA LEU A 69 4.07 -5.02 -13.37
C LEU A 69 3.35 -6.16 -12.64
N LYS A 70 2.01 -6.13 -12.59
CA LYS A 70 1.17 -7.17 -11.97
C LYS A 70 1.34 -8.54 -12.65
N ALA A 71 1.38 -8.56 -13.99
CA ALA A 71 1.55 -9.79 -14.77
C ALA A 71 2.95 -10.40 -14.64
N TRP A 72 3.97 -9.59 -14.35
CA TRP A 72 5.32 -10.02 -14.05
C TRP A 72 5.43 -10.51 -12.59
N ALA A 73 4.96 -9.73 -11.62
CA ALA A 73 5.06 -10.03 -10.19
C ALA A 73 4.42 -11.39 -9.85
N SER A 74 3.25 -11.68 -10.43
CA SER A 74 2.52 -12.95 -10.24
C SER A 74 3.24 -14.21 -10.78
N ARG A 75 4.28 -14.06 -11.59
CA ARG A 75 5.07 -15.17 -12.15
C ARG A 75 6.53 -15.18 -11.69
N TRP A 76 6.94 -14.12 -11.01
CA TRP A 76 8.31 -13.93 -10.59
C TRP A 76 8.56 -14.69 -9.29
N ASN A 77 9.63 -15.50 -9.28
CA ASN A 77 10.07 -16.19 -8.09
C ASN A 77 11.36 -15.54 -7.57
N PRO A 78 11.32 -14.86 -6.41
CA PRO A 78 12.48 -14.14 -5.87
C PRO A 78 13.70 -15.01 -5.54
N VAL A 79 13.54 -16.34 -5.43
CA VAL A 79 14.68 -17.26 -5.21
C VAL A 79 15.40 -17.67 -6.48
N ASP A 80 14.83 -17.43 -7.66
CA ASP A 80 15.44 -17.86 -8.94
C ASP A 80 16.75 -17.10 -9.24
N ASP A 81 16.90 -15.90 -8.70
CA ASP A 81 18.15 -15.15 -8.73
C ASP A 81 19.04 -15.57 -7.55
N VAL A 82 19.99 -16.44 -7.87
CA VAL A 82 20.94 -17.00 -6.91
C VAL A 82 21.83 -15.93 -6.27
N ILE A 83 22.09 -14.80 -6.92
CA ILE A 83 22.96 -13.74 -6.38
C ILE A 83 22.21 -13.00 -5.26
N VAL A 84 21.00 -12.53 -5.56
CA VAL A 84 20.16 -11.83 -4.57
C VAL A 84 19.77 -12.77 -3.44
N PHE A 85 19.38 -14.01 -3.75
CA PHE A 85 19.04 -14.98 -2.75
C PHE A 85 20.21 -15.25 -1.78
N ARG A 86 21.44 -15.41 -2.30
CA ARG A 86 22.63 -15.58 -1.45
C ARG A 86 22.91 -14.36 -0.57
N ARG A 87 22.72 -13.14 -1.10
CA ARG A 87 22.87 -11.89 -0.33
C ARG A 87 21.89 -11.85 0.83
N LEU A 88 20.61 -12.07 0.55
CA LEU A 88 19.56 -12.13 1.56
C LEU A 88 19.84 -13.22 2.60
N LEU A 89 20.19 -14.43 2.15
CA LEU A 89 20.48 -15.57 3.02
C LEU A 89 21.67 -15.29 3.95
N SER A 90 22.71 -14.63 3.46
CA SER A 90 23.87 -14.24 4.28
C SER A 90 23.52 -13.26 5.40
N LYS A 91 22.39 -12.56 5.26
CA LYS A 91 21.87 -11.56 6.19
C LYS A 91 20.60 -11.98 6.92
N ARG A 92 20.18 -13.24 6.77
CA ARG A 92 18.88 -13.73 7.25
C ARG A 92 18.59 -13.28 8.68
N GLU A 93 19.53 -13.51 9.59
CA GLU A 93 19.38 -13.17 11.01
C GLU A 93 19.18 -11.67 11.24
N GLN A 94 19.81 -10.80 10.46
CA GLN A 94 19.53 -9.36 10.53
C GLN A 94 18.15 -9.01 10.00
N LEU A 95 17.74 -9.63 8.89
CA LEU A 95 16.51 -9.29 8.19
C LEU A 95 15.24 -9.76 8.92
N ILE A 96 15.33 -10.76 9.80
CA ILE A 96 14.19 -11.28 10.57
C ILE A 96 14.13 -10.77 12.02
N MET A 97 15.07 -9.90 12.42
CA MET A 97 15.01 -9.28 13.74
C MET A 97 13.86 -8.24 13.80
N PRO A 98 13.20 -8.11 14.96
CA PRO A 98 12.34 -6.96 15.26
C PRO A 98 13.08 -5.65 15.04
N GLU A 99 12.42 -4.67 14.43
CA GLU A 99 12.96 -3.32 14.21
C GLU A 99 14.31 -3.31 13.49
N SER A 100 14.53 -4.27 12.57
CA SER A 100 15.75 -4.33 11.77
C SER A 100 15.95 -3.05 10.94
N ASP A 101 17.17 -2.53 10.96
CA ASP A 101 17.62 -1.34 10.23
C ASP A 101 18.59 -1.67 9.09
N ASP A 102 18.73 -2.96 8.72
CA ASP A 102 19.60 -3.36 7.61
C ASP A 102 19.14 -2.73 6.29
N ASP A 103 20.08 -2.22 5.49
CA ASP A 103 19.78 -1.58 4.19
C ASP A 103 19.10 -2.52 3.19
N ASP A 104 19.20 -3.83 3.40
CA ASP A 104 18.55 -4.87 2.61
C ASP A 104 17.17 -5.28 3.16
N TRP A 105 16.72 -4.64 4.24
CA TRP A 105 15.41 -4.89 4.82
C TRP A 105 14.28 -4.30 3.96
N SER A 106 13.25 -5.10 3.77
CA SER A 106 11.93 -4.72 3.28
C SER A 106 10.94 -5.76 3.78
N ARG A 107 9.63 -5.47 3.72
CA ARG A 107 8.62 -6.48 4.09
C ARG A 107 8.73 -7.75 3.24
N HIS A 108 9.04 -7.59 1.96
CA HIS A 108 9.31 -8.72 1.08
C HIS A 108 10.56 -9.50 1.49
N ALA A 109 11.69 -8.84 1.73
CA ALA A 109 12.93 -9.52 2.14
C ALA A 109 12.77 -10.24 3.48
N ASN A 110 12.08 -9.60 4.44
CA ASN A 110 11.74 -10.18 5.73
C ASN A 110 10.91 -11.46 5.57
N PHE A 111 9.82 -11.41 4.79
CA PHE A 111 8.99 -12.57 4.48
C PHE A 111 9.83 -13.70 3.87
N MET A 112 10.60 -13.39 2.83
CA MET A 112 11.45 -14.36 2.13
C MET A 112 12.40 -15.10 3.07
N MET A 113 13.00 -14.39 4.03
CA MET A 113 13.96 -14.95 4.98
C MET A 113 13.32 -15.78 6.10
N ARG A 114 12.05 -15.53 6.40
CA ARG A 114 11.25 -16.32 7.33
C ARG A 114 10.67 -17.60 6.70
N HIS A 115 10.35 -17.54 5.41
CA HIS A 115 9.67 -18.62 4.69
C HIS A 115 10.63 -19.52 3.86
N ILE A 116 11.93 -19.48 4.14
CA ILE A 116 12.93 -20.35 3.48
C ILE A 116 12.57 -21.82 3.71
N GLY A 117 12.44 -22.59 2.62
CA GLY A 117 12.23 -24.04 2.67
C GLY A 117 10.79 -24.50 2.90
N CYS A 118 9.84 -23.59 3.14
CA CYS A 118 8.43 -23.96 3.38
C CYS A 118 7.49 -23.75 2.18
N GLY A 119 7.97 -23.13 1.09
CA GLY A 119 7.24 -23.01 -0.18
C GLY A 119 6.21 -21.88 -0.26
N HIS A 120 6.00 -21.12 0.82
CA HIS A 120 5.18 -19.91 0.78
C HIS A 120 5.84 -18.82 -0.08
N GLN A 121 5.01 -18.11 -0.83
CA GLN A 121 5.41 -16.98 -1.66
C GLN A 121 5.00 -15.67 -0.97
N PRO A 122 5.80 -14.60 -1.10
CA PRO A 122 5.44 -13.31 -0.52
C PRO A 122 4.17 -12.77 -1.18
N PRO A 123 3.31 -12.06 -0.43
CA PRO A 123 2.16 -11.38 -1.01
C PRO A 123 2.57 -10.47 -2.17
N ASP A 124 1.85 -10.56 -3.29
CA ASP A 124 2.08 -9.73 -4.47
C ASP A 124 2.01 -8.26 -4.11
N TYR A 125 1.22 -7.90 -3.10
CA TYR A 125 1.06 -6.53 -2.62
C TYR A 125 2.41 -5.87 -2.26
N TYR A 126 3.34 -6.57 -1.60
CA TYR A 126 4.60 -5.96 -1.17
C TYR A 126 5.45 -5.47 -2.34
N VAL A 127 5.48 -6.25 -3.41
CA VAL A 127 6.39 -6.00 -4.54
C VAL A 127 5.69 -5.38 -5.72
N SER A 128 4.40 -5.65 -5.98
CA SER A 128 3.69 -4.98 -7.07
C SER A 128 3.14 -3.63 -6.59
N TYR A 129 2.03 -3.67 -5.86
CA TYR A 129 1.24 -2.51 -5.49
C TYR A 129 2.04 -1.56 -4.59
N GLY A 130 2.52 -2.09 -3.46
CA GLY A 130 3.26 -1.33 -2.45
C GLY A 130 4.41 -0.55 -3.06
N TYR A 131 5.31 -1.21 -3.80
CA TYR A 131 6.41 -0.49 -4.43
C TYR A 131 5.93 0.47 -5.54
N TYR A 132 5.12 0.05 -6.51
CA TYR A 132 4.73 0.89 -7.66
C TYR A 132 4.10 2.21 -7.22
N TYR A 133 3.15 2.15 -6.30
CA TYR A 133 2.46 3.34 -5.82
C TYR A 133 3.33 4.18 -4.89
N CYS A 134 4.26 3.57 -4.17
CA CYS A 134 5.13 4.31 -3.27
C CYS A 134 6.33 4.95 -4.00
N SER A 135 6.87 4.35 -5.07
CA SER A 135 7.95 4.92 -5.89
C SER A 135 7.39 5.79 -7.02
N THR A 136 6.57 5.21 -7.90
CA THR A 136 6.21 5.82 -9.20
C THR A 136 5.08 6.83 -9.07
N TYR A 137 4.02 6.49 -8.32
CA TYR A 137 2.87 7.38 -8.20
C TYR A 137 3.22 8.68 -7.48
N GLY A 138 3.99 8.61 -6.38
CA GLY A 138 4.39 9.85 -5.69
C GLY A 138 5.33 10.69 -6.51
N GLU A 139 6.31 10.11 -7.20
CA GLU A 139 7.20 10.89 -8.05
C GLU A 139 6.44 11.64 -9.16
N ARG A 140 5.42 11.00 -9.76
CA ARG A 140 4.60 11.62 -10.81
C ARG A 140 3.56 12.60 -10.28
N LEU A 141 2.95 12.32 -9.13
CA LEU A 141 1.88 13.14 -8.56
C LEU A 141 2.42 14.32 -7.76
N ARG A 142 3.44 14.10 -6.93
CA ARG A 142 3.95 15.08 -5.95
C ARG A 142 4.31 16.43 -6.57
N PRO A 143 4.94 16.53 -7.76
CA PRO A 143 5.25 17.83 -8.37
C PRO A 143 3.99 18.65 -8.71
N ARG A 144 2.85 17.99 -8.97
CA ARG A 144 1.59 18.60 -9.39
C ARG A 144 0.70 19.05 -8.22
N LEU A 145 0.98 18.55 -7.02
CA LEU A 145 0.21 18.86 -5.82
C LEU A 145 0.62 20.20 -5.20
N SER A 146 -0.35 20.83 -4.52
CA SER A 146 -0.08 21.96 -3.64
C SER A 146 0.83 21.55 -2.46
N VAL A 147 1.25 22.52 -1.63
CA VAL A 147 2.00 22.21 -0.40
C VAL A 147 1.18 21.30 0.53
N GLN A 148 -0.13 21.52 0.62
CA GLN A 148 -1.04 20.70 1.44
C GLN A 148 -1.20 19.30 0.85
N GLY A 149 -1.35 19.18 -0.47
CA GLY A 149 -1.41 17.88 -1.15
C GLY A 149 -0.12 17.06 -1.00
N LYS A 150 1.05 17.72 -1.03
CA LYS A 150 2.35 17.06 -0.78
C LYS A 150 2.45 16.52 0.65
N ASP A 151 2.04 17.32 1.63
CA ASP A 151 2.00 16.91 3.04
C ASP A 151 1.02 15.76 3.27
N TRP A 152 -0.17 15.82 2.65
CA TRP A 152 -1.11 14.69 2.64
C TRP A 152 -0.50 13.43 2.04
N LEU A 153 0.18 13.53 0.90
CA LEU A 153 0.80 12.37 0.25
C LEU A 153 1.85 11.71 1.16
N ASP A 154 2.69 12.51 1.81
CA ASP A 154 3.72 12.03 2.72
C ASP A 154 3.08 11.36 3.97
N LYS A 155 1.99 11.94 4.52
CA LYS A 155 1.22 11.36 5.64
C LYS A 155 0.48 10.07 5.26
N ALA A 156 -0.20 10.06 4.11
CA ALA A 156 -0.96 8.92 3.61
C ALA A 156 -0.05 7.70 3.42
N ARG A 157 1.15 7.91 2.87
CA ARG A 157 2.15 6.83 2.70
C ARG A 157 2.58 6.21 4.01
N LYS A 158 2.81 7.05 5.03
CA LYS A 158 3.16 6.59 6.38
C LYS A 158 2.00 5.81 6.99
N ALA A 159 0.79 6.36 6.96
CA ALA A 159 -0.41 5.72 7.50
C ALA A 159 -0.73 4.37 6.83
N LEU A 160 -0.52 4.25 5.52
CA LEU A 160 -0.66 2.98 4.81
C LEU A 160 0.28 1.89 5.33
N GLN A 161 1.53 2.26 5.67
CA GLN A 161 2.50 1.29 6.21
C GLN A 161 2.20 0.99 7.67
N GLU A 162 1.86 2.00 8.48
CA GLU A 162 1.41 1.82 9.87
C GLU A 162 0.22 0.87 9.95
N ASN A 163 -0.81 1.06 9.11
CA ASN A 163 -1.97 0.16 9.10
C ASN A 163 -1.60 -1.30 8.75
N ILE A 164 -0.59 -1.52 7.90
CA ILE A 164 -0.10 -2.87 7.61
C ILE A 164 0.62 -3.46 8.82
N GLU A 165 1.48 -2.67 9.47
CA GLU A 165 2.17 -3.08 10.69
C GLU A 165 1.20 -3.43 11.82
N ASP A 166 0.19 -2.59 12.04
CA ASP A 166 -0.82 -2.78 13.08
C ASP A 166 -1.58 -4.09 12.86
N GLY A 167 -2.06 -4.36 11.63
CA GLY A 167 -2.77 -5.61 11.39
C GLY A 167 -1.88 -6.86 11.38
N LEU A 168 -0.59 -6.73 11.05
CA LEU A 168 0.37 -7.80 11.25
C LEU A 168 0.58 -8.09 12.75
N ASP A 169 0.72 -7.06 13.58
CA ASP A 169 0.88 -7.18 15.03
C ASP A 169 -0.36 -7.79 15.70
N ASP A 170 -1.55 -7.35 15.30
CA ASP A 170 -2.82 -7.95 15.72
C ASP A 170 -2.87 -9.44 15.36
N ASN A 171 -2.50 -9.81 14.12
CA ASN A 171 -2.48 -11.21 13.69
C ASN A 171 -1.39 -12.04 14.38
N MET A 172 -0.36 -11.40 14.96
CA MET A 172 0.58 -12.08 15.85
C MET A 172 -0.01 -12.34 17.23
N SER A 173 -0.98 -11.52 17.64
CA SER A 173 -1.61 -11.54 18.96
C SER A 173 -2.89 -12.37 19.02
N GLY A 174 -3.59 -12.58 17.88
CA GLY A 174 -4.78 -13.42 17.81
C GLY A 174 -5.43 -13.45 16.42
N ASP A 175 -6.69 -13.87 16.38
CA ASP A 175 -7.44 -14.07 15.13
C ASP A 175 -8.18 -12.80 14.64
N GLN A 176 -8.20 -11.75 15.45
CA GLN A 176 -8.93 -10.51 15.17
C GLN A 176 -7.93 -9.41 14.82
N ILE A 177 -8.17 -8.75 13.70
CA ILE A 177 -7.39 -7.63 13.20
C ILE A 177 -8.28 -6.39 13.18
N GLU A 178 -7.84 -5.31 13.81
CA GLU A 178 -8.57 -4.05 13.88
C GLU A 178 -7.66 -2.87 13.50
N VAL A 179 -7.99 -2.20 12.39
CA VAL A 179 -7.32 -0.96 11.99
C VAL A 179 -8.27 0.19 12.22
N HIS A 180 -7.96 1.02 13.21
CA HIS A 180 -8.81 2.13 13.61
C HIS A 180 -8.53 3.38 12.80
N SER A 181 -9.58 3.99 12.23
CA SER A 181 -9.47 5.38 11.77
C SER A 181 -9.62 6.30 12.97
N LEU A 182 -8.57 7.08 13.25
CA LEU A 182 -8.55 8.04 14.35
C LEU A 182 -9.55 9.17 14.12
N ARG A 183 -9.70 9.59 12.86
CA ARG A 183 -10.51 10.75 12.51
C ARG A 183 -11.95 10.38 12.18
N TYR A 184 -12.19 9.17 11.66
CA TYR A 184 -13.51 8.68 11.26
C TYR A 184 -13.74 7.26 11.79
N PRO A 185 -14.07 7.09 13.08
CA PRO A 185 -14.19 5.76 13.71
C PRO A 185 -15.11 4.78 12.98
N ASN A 186 -16.13 5.27 12.27
CA ASN A 186 -17.06 4.48 11.43
C ASN A 186 -16.44 3.95 10.13
N ARG A 187 -15.17 4.25 9.86
CA ARG A 187 -14.37 3.77 8.71
C ARG A 187 -13.22 2.87 9.13
N SER A 188 -13.18 2.49 10.41
CA SER A 188 -12.27 1.46 10.90
C SER A 188 -12.56 0.14 10.20
N VAL A 189 -11.52 -0.67 10.03
CA VAL A 189 -11.60 -1.99 9.39
C VAL A 189 -11.43 -3.03 10.47
N ALA A 190 -12.27 -4.07 10.42
CA ALA A 190 -12.08 -5.28 11.20
C ALA A 190 -12.07 -6.48 10.25
N MET A 191 -11.20 -7.45 10.51
CA MET A 191 -11.11 -8.69 9.76
C MET A 191 -10.74 -9.83 10.69
N GLU A 192 -11.34 -11.00 10.47
CA GLU A 192 -10.98 -12.23 11.18
C GLU A 192 -10.09 -13.09 10.27
N VAL A 193 -8.87 -13.34 10.72
CA VAL A 193 -7.89 -14.22 10.06
C VAL A 193 -7.17 -15.01 11.13
N ALA A 194 -7.09 -16.32 10.95
CA ALA A 194 -6.36 -17.19 11.88
C ALA A 194 -4.97 -16.62 12.20
N GLN A 195 -4.60 -16.67 13.48
CA GLN A 195 -3.33 -16.18 13.99
C GLN A 195 -2.17 -16.72 13.13
N TYR A 196 -1.25 -15.83 12.76
CA TYR A 196 -0.09 -16.13 11.91
C TYR A 196 -0.37 -16.42 10.43
N GLU A 197 -1.60 -16.23 9.93
CA GLU A 197 -1.95 -16.56 8.54
C GLU A 197 -2.16 -15.33 7.63
N LEU A 198 -2.13 -14.09 8.16
CA LEU A 198 -2.47 -12.88 7.40
C LEU A 198 -1.67 -12.70 6.10
N GLU A 199 -0.35 -12.82 6.17
CA GLU A 199 0.55 -12.68 5.01
C GLU A 199 0.85 -14.00 4.29
N VAL A 200 0.33 -15.14 4.79
CA VAL A 200 0.57 -16.46 4.20
C VAL A 200 -0.33 -16.70 2.98
N ASP A 201 -1.55 -16.16 3.01
CA ASP A 201 -2.49 -16.19 1.89
C ASP A 201 -2.51 -14.85 1.15
N ASN A 202 -2.06 -14.85 -0.11
CA ASN A 202 -1.95 -13.63 -0.93
C ASN A 202 -3.29 -12.91 -1.10
N ALA A 203 -4.39 -13.64 -1.26
CA ALA A 203 -5.72 -13.05 -1.44
C ALA A 203 -6.21 -12.35 -0.16
N THR A 204 -5.99 -12.98 0.99
CA THR A 204 -6.31 -12.44 2.31
C THR A 204 -5.48 -11.20 2.61
N PHE A 205 -4.15 -11.27 2.44
CA PHE A 205 -3.28 -10.12 2.65
C PHE A 205 -3.65 -8.94 1.75
N LYS A 206 -3.98 -9.23 0.49
CA LYS A 206 -4.43 -8.20 -0.45
C LYS A 206 -5.72 -7.54 0.01
N THR A 207 -6.74 -8.33 0.36
CA THR A 207 -8.02 -7.80 0.87
C THR A 207 -7.80 -6.92 2.10
N PHE A 208 -6.99 -7.38 3.05
CA PHE A 208 -6.60 -6.60 4.22
C PHE A 208 -5.98 -5.26 3.83
N ALA A 209 -4.92 -5.29 3.01
CA ALA A 209 -4.19 -4.09 2.63
C ALA A 209 -5.06 -3.07 1.89
N PHE A 210 -5.98 -3.50 1.01
CA PHE A 210 -6.90 -2.58 0.33
C PHE A 210 -7.97 -2.02 1.27
N ASN A 211 -8.53 -2.82 2.17
CA ASN A 211 -9.52 -2.33 3.13
C ASN A 211 -8.95 -1.21 3.99
N THR A 212 -7.67 -1.28 4.37
CA THR A 212 -7.01 -0.30 5.23
C THR A 212 -6.54 0.96 4.50
N HIS A 213 -6.72 1.08 3.18
CA HIS A 213 -6.43 2.32 2.44
C HIS A 213 -7.37 3.46 2.82
N VAL A 214 -8.66 3.16 2.98
CA VAL A 214 -9.69 4.15 3.34
C VAL A 214 -9.35 4.88 4.65
N PRO A 215 -9.14 4.19 5.79
CA PRO A 215 -8.77 4.85 7.03
C PRO A 215 -7.45 5.61 6.90
N ALA A 216 -6.44 5.07 6.21
CA ALA A 216 -5.15 5.74 6.00
C ALA A 216 -5.30 7.09 5.27
N TYR A 217 -6.07 7.15 4.18
CA TYR A 217 -6.25 8.38 3.41
C TYR A 217 -7.05 9.43 4.17
N LEU A 218 -8.09 9.00 4.89
CA LEU A 218 -8.93 9.88 5.68
C LEU A 218 -8.18 10.47 6.87
N ASP A 219 -7.40 9.65 7.59
CA ASP A 219 -6.58 10.09 8.72
C ASP A 219 -5.41 10.98 8.28
N ALA A 220 -4.87 10.75 7.07
CA ALA A 220 -3.91 11.66 6.44
C ALA A 220 -4.50 13.03 6.05
N GLY A 221 -5.83 13.17 6.08
CA GLY A 221 -6.53 14.41 5.81
C GLY A 221 -7.00 14.60 4.38
N LEU A 222 -7.29 13.51 3.64
CA LEU A 222 -7.79 13.60 2.26
C LEU A 222 -9.01 14.54 2.15
N ALA A 223 -9.94 14.47 3.11
CA ALA A 223 -11.16 15.28 3.16
C ALA A 223 -10.89 16.81 3.30
N ASP A 224 -9.71 17.21 3.76
CA ASP A 224 -9.36 18.63 3.93
C ASP A 224 -8.64 19.23 2.72
N LEU A 225 -8.34 18.41 1.71
CA LEU A 225 -7.59 18.87 0.56
C LEU A 225 -8.41 19.82 -0.30
N ARG A 226 -7.70 20.71 -0.99
CA ARG A 226 -8.27 21.56 -2.02
C ARG A 226 -8.82 20.70 -3.16
N LEU A 227 -9.89 21.18 -3.80
CA LEU A 227 -10.52 20.47 -4.93
C LEU A 227 -9.55 20.19 -6.08
N ASP A 228 -8.57 21.07 -6.31
CA ASP A 228 -7.57 20.86 -7.37
C ASP A 228 -6.61 19.71 -7.05
N ASP A 229 -6.23 19.52 -5.78
CA ASP A 229 -5.44 18.37 -5.34
C ASP A 229 -6.28 17.09 -5.38
N LEU A 230 -7.53 17.13 -4.91
CA LEU A 230 -8.46 16.00 -4.99
C LEU A 230 -8.67 15.53 -6.44
N ALA A 231 -8.82 16.46 -7.39
CA ALA A 231 -8.94 16.14 -8.80
C ALA A 231 -7.67 15.50 -9.37
N LYS A 232 -6.48 15.94 -8.95
CA LYS A 232 -5.21 15.36 -9.40
C LYS A 232 -5.00 13.94 -8.85
N ILE A 233 -5.39 13.72 -7.59
CA ILE A 233 -5.35 12.41 -6.92
C ILE A 233 -6.36 11.46 -7.57
N GLY A 234 -7.60 11.91 -7.78
CA GLY A 234 -8.71 11.14 -8.35
C GLY A 234 -8.63 10.90 -9.87
N GLY A 235 -7.93 11.77 -10.60
CA GLY A 235 -7.74 11.65 -12.05
C GLY A 235 -6.59 10.72 -12.48
N GLN A 236 -6.06 9.91 -11.57
CA GLN A 236 -5.03 8.93 -11.92
C GLN A 236 -5.67 7.65 -12.47
N PRO A 237 -5.10 7.03 -13.53
CA PRO A 237 -5.73 5.96 -14.29
C PRO A 237 -6.11 4.72 -13.47
N ASP A 238 -5.45 4.48 -12.34
CA ASP A 238 -5.68 3.30 -11.52
C ASP A 238 -6.59 3.55 -10.30
N VAL A 239 -7.23 4.72 -10.18
CA VAL A 239 -8.07 5.11 -9.02
C VAL A 239 -9.23 4.14 -8.74
N GLU A 240 -9.69 3.39 -9.74
CA GLU A 240 -10.70 2.33 -9.57
C GLU A 240 -10.22 1.18 -8.66
N GLU A 241 -8.90 0.95 -8.55
CA GLU A 241 -8.34 -0.01 -7.57
C GLU A 241 -8.22 0.60 -6.16
N TRP A 242 -8.32 1.92 -6.01
CA TRP A 242 -8.00 2.62 -4.76
C TRP A 242 -9.18 2.65 -3.80
N LEU A 243 -10.42 2.61 -4.30
CA LEU A 243 -11.61 2.91 -3.50
C LEU A 243 -12.88 2.25 -4.04
N ASP A 244 -13.70 1.73 -3.13
CA ASP A 244 -15.14 1.62 -3.33
C ASP A 244 -15.70 3.03 -3.63
N GLY A 245 -16.53 3.17 -4.68
CA GLY A 245 -17.01 4.47 -5.17
C GLY A 245 -17.72 5.33 -4.13
N GLU A 246 -18.25 4.69 -3.08
CA GLU A 246 -18.79 5.32 -1.86
C GLU A 246 -17.77 6.23 -1.14
N THR A 247 -16.49 5.83 -1.08
CA THR A 247 -15.45 6.58 -0.37
C THR A 247 -15.01 7.84 -1.10
N TRP A 248 -14.90 7.78 -2.44
CA TRP A 248 -14.62 8.98 -3.25
C TRP A 248 -15.77 9.98 -3.19
N ARG A 249 -17.00 9.48 -3.31
CA ARG A 249 -18.20 10.30 -3.18
C ARG A 249 -18.21 11.01 -1.83
N GLN A 250 -17.81 10.34 -0.76
CA GLN A 250 -17.76 10.92 0.58
C GLN A 250 -16.53 11.81 0.82
N ALA A 251 -15.35 11.55 0.26
CA ALA A 251 -14.21 12.48 0.33
C ALA A 251 -14.51 13.79 -0.41
N VAL A 252 -15.22 13.71 -1.54
CA VAL A 252 -15.72 14.87 -2.28
C VAL A 252 -16.90 15.53 -1.54
N ASP A 253 -17.87 14.76 -1.03
CA ASP A 253 -19.04 15.28 -0.31
C ASP A 253 -18.64 15.90 1.04
N SER A 254 -17.68 15.33 1.76
CA SER A 254 -17.11 15.87 3.01
C SER A 254 -16.25 17.10 2.73
N GLY A 255 -15.52 17.13 1.61
CA GLY A 255 -14.95 18.37 1.07
C GLY A 255 -16.04 19.42 0.78
N VAL A 256 -17.17 19.06 0.20
CA VAL A 256 -18.31 19.99 -0.03
C VAL A 256 -18.99 20.40 1.28
N GLU A 257 -19.07 19.53 2.29
CA GLU A 257 -19.72 19.76 3.59
C GLU A 257 -18.86 20.61 4.53
N VAL A 258 -17.53 20.41 4.53
CA VAL A 258 -16.55 21.27 5.23
C VAL A 258 -16.42 22.65 4.56
N TYR A 259 -16.57 22.73 3.23
CA TYR A 259 -16.64 24.00 2.50
C TYR A 259 -18.05 24.63 2.48
N GLY A 260 -19.05 23.93 3.04
CA GLY A 260 -20.44 24.41 3.17
C GLY A 260 -20.56 25.69 4.01
N GLU A 261 -19.59 26.00 4.87
CA GLU A 261 -19.55 27.24 5.65
C GLU A 261 -18.82 28.43 4.98
N LYS A 262 -18.14 28.22 3.83
CA LYS A 262 -17.52 29.30 3.02
C LYS A 262 -18.13 29.45 1.62
N GLY A 263 -19.36 28.95 1.49
CA GLY A 263 -20.11 28.78 0.26
C GLY A 263 -19.99 29.91 -0.77
N ILE A 264 -19.84 29.51 -2.02
CA ILE A 264 -20.08 30.29 -3.25
C ILE A 264 -19.02 31.37 -3.56
N ARG A 265 -18.40 32.03 -2.58
CA ARG A 265 -17.36 33.05 -2.85
C ARG A 265 -15.98 32.48 -3.20
N GLY A 266 -15.59 31.34 -2.62
CA GLY A 266 -14.29 30.70 -2.90
C GLY A 266 -14.20 30.10 -4.30
N ILE A 267 -15.28 29.43 -4.73
CA ILE A 267 -15.39 28.77 -6.05
C ILE A 267 -15.26 29.78 -7.21
N ALA A 268 -15.81 30.98 -7.04
CA ALA A 268 -15.75 32.03 -8.05
C ALA A 268 -14.37 32.70 -8.19
N LEU A 269 -13.53 32.66 -7.14
CA LEU A 269 -12.19 33.25 -7.15
C LEU A 269 -11.13 32.29 -7.72
N GLU A 270 -11.25 30.99 -7.47
CA GLU A 270 -10.31 29.98 -8.01
C GLU A 270 -10.62 29.57 -9.46
N GLY A 271 -11.89 29.65 -9.88
CA GLY A 271 -12.28 29.37 -11.27
C GLY A 271 -11.69 30.34 -12.31
N VAL A 272 -11.18 31.51 -11.89
CA VAL A 272 -10.56 32.50 -12.78
C VAL A 272 -9.08 32.19 -13.04
N GLU A 273 -8.39 31.51 -12.11
CA GLU A 273 -6.96 31.21 -12.20
C GLU A 273 -6.70 29.98 -13.09
N ILE A 274 -7.61 29.01 -13.07
CA ILE A 274 -7.55 27.76 -13.88
C ILE A 274 -7.65 28.03 -15.39
N VAL A 275 -8.34 29.10 -15.81
CA VAL A 275 -8.57 29.44 -17.24
C VAL A 275 -7.30 29.96 -17.93
N GLY A 276 -6.28 30.37 -17.18
CA GLY A 276 -5.05 30.96 -17.73
C GLY A 276 -4.02 29.97 -18.25
N GLU A 277 -4.02 28.71 -17.79
CA GLU A 277 -2.82 27.83 -17.92
C GLU A 277 -3.02 26.57 -18.78
N VAL A 278 -4.25 26.25 -19.23
CA VAL A 278 -4.51 25.02 -20.01
C VAL A 278 -4.85 25.36 -21.46
N ALA A 279 -3.84 25.26 -22.33
CA ALA A 279 -3.99 25.42 -23.77
C ALA A 279 -4.72 24.23 -24.45
N VAL A 280 -5.97 24.49 -24.82
CA VAL A 280 -6.70 24.18 -26.06
C VAL A 280 -7.18 22.75 -26.42
N ASP A 281 -6.53 21.63 -26.11
CA ASP A 281 -7.04 20.33 -26.65
C ASP A 281 -8.07 19.59 -25.77
N THR A 282 -8.25 20.02 -24.51
CA THR A 282 -9.20 19.44 -23.56
C THR A 282 -10.54 20.19 -23.50
N TYR A 283 -10.84 21.06 -24.46
CA TYR A 283 -12.01 21.96 -24.37
C TYR A 283 -13.36 21.24 -24.55
N ASN A 284 -13.49 20.32 -25.51
CA ASN A 284 -14.80 19.76 -25.85
C ASN A 284 -15.31 18.73 -24.84
N ASN A 285 -14.44 17.84 -24.35
CA ASN A 285 -14.84 16.77 -23.42
C ASN A 285 -15.12 17.27 -22.00
N VAL A 286 -14.38 18.30 -21.56
CA VAL A 286 -14.58 18.93 -20.24
C VAL A 286 -15.76 19.88 -20.28
N ALA A 287 -15.97 20.64 -21.37
CA ALA A 287 -17.15 21.48 -21.51
C ALA A 287 -18.44 20.66 -21.51
N ASP A 288 -18.46 19.49 -22.16
CA ASP A 288 -19.64 18.63 -22.19
C ASP A 288 -19.90 17.95 -20.83
N SER A 289 -18.84 17.57 -20.12
CA SER A 289 -18.96 17.00 -18.76
C SER A 289 -19.41 18.03 -17.73
N VAL A 290 -18.89 19.25 -17.81
CA VAL A 290 -19.28 20.37 -16.93
C VAL A 290 -20.69 20.87 -17.25
N ARG A 291 -21.09 20.90 -18.54
CA ARG A 291 -22.45 21.24 -18.95
C ARG A 291 -23.46 20.18 -18.51
N SER A 292 -23.12 18.90 -18.66
CA SER A 292 -23.93 17.78 -18.17
C SER A 292 -24.10 17.80 -16.65
N ALA A 293 -23.03 18.10 -15.91
CA ALA A 293 -23.07 18.26 -14.46
C ALA A 293 -23.91 19.50 -14.04
N GLY A 294 -23.78 20.62 -14.77
CA GLY A 294 -24.60 21.81 -14.57
C GLY A 294 -26.09 21.57 -14.80
N ASP A 295 -26.43 20.86 -15.88
CA ASP A 295 -27.80 20.50 -16.23
C ASP A 295 -28.40 19.51 -15.22
N ALA A 296 -27.60 18.58 -14.70
CA ALA A 296 -28.03 17.64 -13.65
C ALA A 296 -28.34 18.37 -12.33
N VAL A 297 -27.51 19.33 -11.94
CA VAL A 297 -27.71 20.15 -10.74
C VAL A 297 -28.90 21.10 -10.90
N GLU A 298 -29.08 21.72 -12.08
CA GLU A 298 -30.23 22.58 -12.33
C GLU A 298 -31.55 21.78 -12.34
N ASN A 299 -31.55 20.58 -12.91
CA ASN A 299 -32.72 19.69 -12.89
C ASN A 299 -33.04 19.19 -11.46
N ALA A 300 -32.02 18.89 -10.66
CA ALA A 300 -32.18 18.53 -9.25
C ALA A 300 -32.79 19.70 -8.45
N LEU A 301 -32.30 20.93 -8.63
CA LEU A 301 -32.84 22.14 -7.99
C LEU A 301 -34.28 22.44 -8.43
N ARG A 302 -34.60 22.31 -9.72
CA ARG A 302 -35.98 22.47 -10.22
C ARG A 302 -36.94 21.42 -9.65
N SER A 303 -36.47 20.19 -9.44
CA SER A 303 -37.26 19.12 -8.81
C SER A 303 -37.55 19.41 -7.32
N LEU A 304 -36.60 20.01 -6.62
CA LEU A 304 -36.73 20.40 -5.21
C LEU A 304 -37.67 21.61 -5.04
N ILE A 305 -37.64 22.57 -5.97
CA ILE A 305 -38.55 23.72 -5.96
C ILE A 305 -40.00 23.29 -6.27
N ARG A 306 -40.21 22.29 -7.15
CA ARG A 306 -41.55 21.74 -7.43
C ARG A 306 -42.14 20.93 -6.29
N ARG A 307 -41.32 20.35 -5.39
CA ARG A 307 -41.79 19.64 -4.19
C ARG A 307 -42.15 20.56 -3.01
N ARG A 308 -41.92 21.87 -3.13
CA ARG A 308 -42.22 22.88 -2.10
C ARG A 308 -43.37 23.83 -2.46
N ARG A 309 -44.19 23.48 -3.46
CA ARG A 309 -45.51 24.11 -3.71
C ARG A 309 -46.62 23.10 -3.58
#